data_AF-A0A2G6LAQ4-F1
#
_entry.id   AF-A0A2G6LAQ4-F1
#
_cell.length_a   1.000
_cell.length_b   1.000
_cell.length_c   1.000
_cell.angle_alpha   90.00
_cell.angle_beta   90.00
_cell.angle_gamma   90.00
#
_symmetry.space_group_name_H-M   'P 1'
#
loop_
_entity.id
_entity.type
_entity.pdbx_description
1 polymer ?
#
loop_
_entity_poly.entity_id
_entity_poly.type
_entity_poly.pdbx_seq_one_letter_code
_entity_poly.pdbx_strand_id
1 'polypeptide(L)'
;MTIRTGYMLDAVDCAKMVQRYTAHRANIFRHNKESATKPFSAASSELRTEKGGYLAMANCLIRLSLAITLLFTLFSAAASFNVYPFNQADKEARFQHLINDLRCPKCQNNNLADSNAPLATDIKNYVYESVKKGKSNDEITDFLISRYGLFIVYDPKVIWLWLLPLLIVLGGFIWTVRHIKSEPVTVADNLPHMADLIAEHEYNKDKKCRAQKHRQEKRS
;
A
#
# COMPACT_ATOMS: atom_id res chain seq x y z
N MET A 1 -70.39 -7.27 -68.86
CA MET A 1 -71.55 -7.23 -67.93
C MET A 1 -71.04 -6.78 -66.56
N THR A 2 -71.91 -6.32 -65.66
CA THR A 2 -71.55 -5.40 -64.55
C THR A 2 -72.52 -5.57 -63.35
N ILE A 3 -72.23 -5.11 -62.13
CA ILE A 3 -71.11 -4.28 -61.65
C ILE A 3 -70.08 -5.14 -60.86
N ARG A 4 -69.76 -5.07 -59.55
CA ARG A 4 -70.12 -4.15 -58.43
C ARG A 4 -69.04 -4.14 -57.32
N THR A 5 -68.60 -2.93 -56.93
CA THR A 5 -67.95 -2.54 -55.65
C THR A 5 -66.82 -3.39 -55.03
N GLY A 6 -65.60 -2.84 -55.04
CA GLY A 6 -64.70 -2.90 -53.87
C GLY A 6 -64.88 -1.63 -53.04
N TYR A 7 -64.94 -1.73 -51.70
CA TYR A 7 -65.33 -0.61 -50.84
C TYR A 7 -64.22 0.42 -50.61
N MET A 8 -64.64 1.68 -50.56
CA MET A 8 -63.83 2.82 -50.15
C MET A 8 -63.39 2.66 -48.68
N LEU A 9 -62.14 3.01 -48.36
CA LEU A 9 -61.77 3.36 -46.99
C LEU A 9 -62.02 4.87 -46.82
N ASP A 10 -62.95 5.23 -45.95
CA ASP A 10 -63.24 6.63 -45.65
C ASP A 10 -62.09 7.33 -44.92
N ALA A 11 -61.93 8.63 -45.17
CA ALA A 11 -60.88 9.47 -44.57
C ALA A 11 -60.89 9.46 -43.03
N VAL A 12 -62.02 9.09 -42.42
CA VAL A 12 -62.22 8.95 -40.97
C VAL A 12 -61.25 7.96 -40.33
N ASP A 13 -60.95 6.83 -40.98
CA ASP A 13 -60.03 5.83 -40.41
C ASP A 13 -58.56 6.17 -40.67
N CYS A 14 -58.26 6.91 -41.75
CA CYS A 14 -56.94 7.51 -41.95
C CYS A 14 -56.61 8.51 -40.81
N ALA A 15 -57.58 9.35 -40.44
CA ALA A 15 -57.42 10.28 -39.31
C ALA A 15 -57.16 9.55 -37.97
N LYS A 16 -57.89 8.46 -37.67
CA LYS A 16 -57.65 7.63 -36.48
C LYS A 16 -56.27 6.98 -36.50
N MET A 17 -55.79 6.53 -37.66
CA MET A 17 -54.46 5.94 -37.82
C MET A 17 -53.35 6.96 -37.55
N VAL A 18 -53.47 8.17 -38.11
CA VAL A 18 -52.52 9.27 -37.87
C VAL A 18 -52.52 9.70 -36.39
N GLN A 19 -53.68 9.81 -35.74
CA GLN A 19 -53.76 10.11 -34.30
C GLN A 19 -53.07 9.05 -33.41
N ARG A 20 -53.24 7.76 -33.71
CA ARG A 20 -52.53 6.69 -32.99
C ARG A 20 -51.01 6.80 -33.20
N TYR A 21 -50.57 7.14 -34.41
CA TYR A 21 -49.15 7.27 -34.73
C TYR A 21 -48.48 8.49 -34.05
N THR A 22 -49.17 9.64 -33.99
CA THR A 22 -48.65 10.83 -33.29
C THR A 22 -48.64 10.64 -31.77
N ALA A 23 -49.65 9.99 -31.19
CA ALA A 23 -49.66 9.61 -29.77
C ALA A 23 -48.50 8.65 -29.42
N HIS A 24 -48.23 7.66 -30.27
CA HIS A 24 -47.10 6.74 -30.08
C HIS A 24 -45.74 7.45 -30.21
N ARG A 25 -45.61 8.41 -31.14
CA ARG A 25 -44.40 9.25 -31.28
C ARG A 25 -44.17 10.12 -30.04
N ALA A 26 -45.22 10.71 -29.47
CA ALA A 26 -45.11 11.48 -28.23
C ALA A 26 -44.63 10.63 -27.04
N ASN A 27 -45.06 9.37 -26.94
CA ASN A 27 -44.62 8.48 -25.86
C ASN A 27 -43.14 8.05 -26.02
N ILE A 28 -42.68 7.78 -27.25
CA ILE A 28 -41.26 7.53 -27.54
C ILE A 28 -40.38 8.73 -27.14
N PHE A 29 -40.81 9.96 -27.46
CA PHE A 29 -40.08 11.17 -27.07
C PHE A 29 -40.08 11.39 -25.54
N ARG A 30 -41.12 10.96 -24.81
CA ARG A 30 -41.14 11.00 -23.34
C ARG A 30 -40.05 10.08 -22.74
N HIS A 31 -40.01 8.81 -23.12
CA HIS A 31 -38.96 7.88 -22.67
C HIS A 31 -37.54 8.27 -23.10
N ASN A 32 -37.40 8.90 -24.27
CA ASN A 32 -36.09 9.42 -24.69
C ASN A 32 -35.68 10.65 -23.87
N LYS A 33 -36.62 11.49 -23.45
CA LYS A 33 -36.34 12.62 -22.54
C LYS A 33 -35.96 12.13 -21.14
N GLU A 34 -36.67 11.13 -20.60
CA GLU A 34 -36.29 10.44 -19.35
C GLU A 34 -34.89 9.81 -19.43
N SER A 35 -34.54 9.24 -20.60
CA SER A 35 -33.19 8.72 -20.87
C SER A 35 -32.13 9.82 -20.92
N ALA A 36 -32.46 10.98 -21.51
CA ALA A 36 -31.56 12.14 -21.60
C ALA A 36 -31.42 12.93 -20.28
N THR A 37 -32.35 12.76 -19.33
CA THR A 37 -32.26 13.34 -17.98
C THR A 37 -31.80 12.33 -16.91
N LYS A 38 -31.33 11.13 -17.28
CA LYS A 38 -30.57 10.30 -16.36
C LYS A 38 -29.26 11.03 -16.02
N PRO A 39 -29.00 11.34 -14.74
CA PRO A 39 -27.94 12.26 -14.40
C PRO A 39 -26.55 11.68 -14.68
N PHE A 40 -25.66 12.55 -15.12
CA PHE A 40 -24.22 12.30 -15.29
C PHE A 40 -23.54 11.73 -14.01
N SER A 41 -24.18 11.90 -12.85
CA SER A 41 -23.75 11.27 -11.59
C SER A 41 -23.66 9.73 -11.66
N ALA A 42 -24.47 9.07 -12.49
CA ALA A 42 -24.45 7.60 -12.61
C ALA A 42 -23.13 7.07 -13.21
N ALA A 43 -22.53 7.78 -14.17
CA ALA A 43 -21.22 7.43 -14.71
C ALA A 43 -20.09 7.71 -13.69
N SER A 44 -20.26 8.74 -12.84
CA SER A 44 -19.29 9.06 -11.78
C SER A 44 -19.25 8.06 -10.62
N SER A 45 -20.26 7.18 -10.48
CA SER A 45 -20.29 6.14 -9.44
C SER A 45 -19.38 4.94 -9.74
N GLU A 46 -19.27 4.49 -10.99
CA GLU A 46 -18.52 3.26 -11.32
C GLU A 46 -16.99 3.47 -11.24
N LEU A 47 -16.50 4.68 -11.49
CA LEU A 47 -15.12 5.06 -11.20
C LEU A 47 -14.83 5.33 -9.71
N ARG A 48 -15.86 5.27 -8.84
CA ARG A 48 -15.73 5.38 -7.38
C ARG A 48 -15.75 4.01 -6.68
N THR A 49 -16.36 2.97 -7.25
CA THR A 49 -16.37 1.61 -6.68
C THR A 49 -15.01 0.94 -6.77
N GLU A 50 -14.32 1.01 -7.91
CA GLU A 50 -12.93 0.53 -8.09
C GLU A 50 -11.98 1.09 -7.01
N LYS A 51 -11.98 2.42 -6.83
CA LYS A 51 -11.13 3.09 -5.83
C LYS A 51 -11.58 2.82 -4.39
N GLY A 52 -12.85 2.50 -4.17
CA GLY A 52 -13.39 2.11 -2.88
C GLY A 52 -12.81 0.81 -2.35
N GLY A 53 -12.56 -0.18 -3.22
CA GLY A 53 -11.95 -1.45 -2.87
C GLY A 53 -10.55 -1.27 -2.24
N TYR A 54 -9.66 -0.57 -2.92
CA TYR A 54 -8.29 -0.34 -2.43
C TYR A 54 -8.24 0.48 -1.13
N LEU A 55 -9.12 1.47 -0.95
CA LEU A 55 -9.22 2.23 0.31
C LEU A 55 -9.78 1.40 1.47
N ALA A 56 -10.77 0.54 1.22
CA ALA A 56 -11.29 -0.39 2.23
C ALA A 56 -10.25 -1.45 2.62
N MET A 57 -9.53 -2.02 1.63
CA MET A 57 -8.44 -2.96 1.86
C MET A 57 -7.27 -2.31 2.60
N ALA A 58 -6.85 -1.10 2.22
CA ALA A 58 -5.79 -0.37 2.93
C ALA A 58 -6.18 -0.11 4.40
N ASN A 59 -7.40 0.36 4.68
CA ASN A 59 -7.87 0.57 6.05
C ASN A 59 -7.99 -0.75 6.85
N CYS A 60 -8.33 -1.85 6.19
CA CYS A 60 -8.33 -3.19 6.80
C CYS A 60 -6.91 -3.64 7.16
N LEU A 61 -5.97 -3.54 6.22
CA LEU A 61 -4.56 -3.89 6.39
C LEU A 61 -3.88 -3.03 7.46
N ILE A 62 -4.16 -1.72 7.52
CA ILE A 62 -3.63 -0.81 8.55
C ILE A 62 -4.16 -1.21 9.94
N ARG A 63 -5.46 -1.54 10.07
CA ARG A 63 -6.03 -2.02 11.34
C ARG A 63 -5.47 -3.39 11.74
N LEU A 64 -5.23 -4.28 10.77
CA LEU A 64 -4.61 -5.58 11.00
C LEU A 64 -3.15 -5.43 11.45
N SER A 65 -2.36 -4.56 10.82
CA SER A 65 -0.97 -4.29 11.25
C SER A 65 -0.89 -3.62 12.62
N LEU A 66 -1.83 -2.72 12.94
CA LEU A 66 -1.95 -2.13 14.28
C LEU A 66 -2.32 -3.17 15.34
N ALA A 67 -3.26 -4.07 15.04
CA ALA A 67 -3.62 -5.16 15.94
C ALA A 67 -2.46 -6.14 16.16
N ILE A 68 -1.72 -6.50 15.10
CA ILE A 68 -0.55 -7.39 15.17
C ILE A 68 0.59 -6.75 15.96
N THR A 69 0.92 -5.48 15.71
CA THR A 69 1.97 -4.78 16.49
C THR A 69 1.59 -4.64 17.96
N LEU A 70 0.31 -4.32 18.28
CA LEU A 70 -0.18 -4.30 19.65
C LEU A 70 -0.04 -5.68 20.33
N LEU A 71 -0.45 -6.76 19.66
CA LEU A 71 -0.29 -8.12 20.16
C LEU A 71 1.18 -8.49 20.40
N PHE A 72 2.08 -8.07 19.52
CA PHE A 72 3.52 -8.32 19.63
C PHE A 72 4.14 -7.59 20.82
N THR A 73 3.76 -6.32 21.06
CA THR A 73 4.23 -5.55 22.23
C THR A 73 3.76 -6.15 23.56
N LEU A 74 2.56 -6.74 23.60
CA LEU A 74 2.04 -7.43 24.79
C LEU A 74 2.81 -8.73 25.11
N PHE A 75 3.38 -9.39 24.10
CA PHE A 75 4.11 -10.66 24.28
C PHE A 75 5.52 -10.47 24.85
N SER A 76 6.13 -9.29 24.69
CA SER A 76 7.49 -8.99 25.19
C SER A 76 7.60 -8.81 26.72
N ALA A 77 6.50 -8.84 27.46
CA ALA A 77 6.48 -8.59 28.90
C ALA A 77 7.10 -9.70 29.78
N ALA A 78 7.41 -10.88 29.22
CA ALA A 78 7.92 -12.04 29.94
C ALA A 78 9.46 -12.13 30.01
N ALA A 79 10.15 -11.00 30.22
CA ALA A 79 11.61 -10.96 30.34
C ALA A 79 12.08 -11.26 31.78
N SER A 80 12.74 -12.41 31.98
CA SER A 80 13.34 -12.79 33.26
C SER A 80 14.73 -12.18 33.45
N PHE A 81 14.82 -11.15 34.28
CA PHE A 81 16.10 -10.52 34.62
C PHE A 81 16.71 -11.12 35.89
N ASN A 82 17.93 -11.65 35.79
CA ASN A 82 18.71 -12.09 36.95
C ASN A 82 19.37 -10.87 37.61
N VAL A 83 18.86 -10.47 38.78
CA VAL A 83 19.38 -9.32 39.54
C VAL A 83 20.58 -9.75 40.39
N TYR A 84 21.72 -9.10 40.19
CA TYR A 84 22.97 -9.36 40.92
C TYR A 84 23.20 -8.30 42.00
N PRO A 85 23.02 -8.61 43.30
CA PRO A 85 23.09 -7.61 44.36
C PRO A 85 24.53 -7.20 44.70
N PHE A 86 24.83 -5.90 44.63
CA PHE A 86 26.13 -5.35 45.01
C PHE A 86 26.01 -4.39 46.19
N ASN A 87 27.01 -4.40 47.07
CA ASN A 87 27.10 -3.47 48.21
C ASN A 87 27.73 -2.11 47.86
N GLN A 88 28.17 -1.92 46.61
CA GLN A 88 28.90 -0.74 46.14
C GLN A 88 28.58 -0.46 44.67
N ALA A 89 28.13 0.76 44.35
CA ALA A 89 27.72 1.14 43.00
C ALA A 89 28.84 0.97 41.95
N ASP A 90 30.10 1.27 42.32
CA ASP A 90 31.25 1.12 41.41
C ASP A 90 31.45 -0.32 40.94
N LYS A 91 31.19 -1.30 41.83
CA LYS A 91 31.28 -2.73 41.51
C LYS A 91 30.12 -3.19 40.64
N GLU A 92 28.93 -2.63 40.84
CA GLU A 92 27.77 -2.91 40.00
C GLU A 92 27.97 -2.35 38.58
N ALA A 93 28.32 -1.06 38.45
CA ALA A 93 28.59 -0.43 37.15
C ALA A 93 29.72 -1.18 36.39
N ARG A 94 30.78 -1.58 37.11
CA ARG A 94 31.89 -2.38 36.56
C ARG A 94 31.46 -3.78 36.12
N PHE A 95 30.59 -4.46 36.88
CA PHE A 95 30.02 -5.74 36.48
C PHE A 95 29.13 -5.61 35.24
N GLN A 96 28.26 -4.60 35.21
CA GLN A 96 27.39 -4.29 34.07
C GLN A 96 28.22 -4.01 32.80
N HIS A 97 29.32 -3.27 32.90
CA HIS A 97 30.25 -3.04 31.77
C HIS A 97 30.78 -4.38 31.22
N LEU A 98 31.33 -5.25 32.09
CA LEU A 98 31.89 -6.53 31.68
C LEU A 98 30.86 -7.45 30.98
N ILE A 99 29.64 -7.56 31.50
CA ILE A 99 28.62 -8.43 30.87
C ILE A 99 28.03 -7.83 29.57
N ASN A 100 28.29 -6.56 29.28
CA ASN A 100 27.96 -5.95 27.99
C ASN A 100 29.09 -6.14 26.95
N ASP A 101 30.36 -6.06 27.35
CA ASP A 101 31.49 -6.29 26.44
C ASP A 101 31.70 -7.78 26.10
N LEU A 102 31.33 -8.67 27.01
CA LEU A 102 31.50 -10.11 26.86
C LEU A 102 30.30 -10.76 26.17
N ARG A 103 30.55 -11.78 25.35
CA ARG A 103 29.56 -12.49 24.52
C ARG A 103 29.37 -13.94 24.95
N CYS A 104 28.17 -14.48 24.74
CA CYS A 104 27.90 -15.89 25.02
C CYS A 104 28.32 -16.77 23.82
N PRO A 105 29.40 -17.59 23.91
CA PRO A 105 29.94 -18.35 22.77
C PRO A 105 29.08 -19.55 22.33
N LYS A 106 27.93 -19.77 22.98
CA LYS A 106 26.91 -20.78 22.61
C LYS A 106 25.53 -20.17 22.31
N CYS A 107 25.38 -18.85 22.40
CA CYS A 107 24.13 -18.15 22.13
C CYS A 107 24.15 -17.57 20.71
N GLN A 108 22.98 -17.24 20.16
CA GLN A 108 22.88 -16.60 18.86
C GLN A 108 23.28 -15.12 18.95
N ASN A 109 24.57 -14.81 18.73
CA ASN A 109 25.13 -13.45 18.53
C ASN A 109 24.90 -12.41 19.67
N ASN A 110 24.33 -12.82 20.81
CA ASN A 110 23.98 -11.93 21.92
C ASN A 110 25.12 -11.77 22.94
N ASN A 111 25.16 -10.60 23.58
CA ASN A 111 26.08 -10.29 24.67
C ASN A 111 25.64 -11.05 25.95
N LEU A 112 26.51 -11.16 26.96
CA LEU A 112 26.18 -11.90 28.19
C LEU A 112 24.97 -11.29 28.90
N ALA A 113 24.88 -9.96 28.98
CA ALA A 113 23.79 -9.21 29.60
C ALA A 113 22.41 -9.76 29.21
N ASP A 114 22.09 -9.73 27.91
CA ASP A 114 20.80 -10.18 27.36
C ASP A 114 20.65 -11.71 27.27
N SER A 115 21.76 -12.45 27.40
CA SER A 115 21.76 -13.90 27.27
C SER A 115 21.30 -14.58 28.57
N ASN A 116 20.15 -15.26 28.52
CA ASN A 116 19.59 -16.09 29.60
C ASN A 116 19.80 -17.60 29.38
N ALA A 117 20.74 -18.01 28.52
CA ALA A 117 21.14 -19.41 28.41
C ALA A 117 21.89 -19.88 29.67
N PRO A 118 21.83 -21.16 30.07
CA PRO A 118 22.49 -21.67 31.28
C PRO A 118 23.98 -21.30 31.36
N LEU A 119 24.74 -21.49 30.27
CA LEU A 119 26.15 -21.12 30.19
C LEU A 119 26.40 -19.60 30.38
N ALA A 120 25.48 -18.75 29.92
CA ALA A 120 25.60 -17.31 30.12
C ALA A 120 25.39 -16.95 31.61
N THR A 121 24.47 -17.63 32.29
CA THR A 121 24.29 -17.52 33.75
C THR A 121 25.52 -18.01 34.51
N ASP A 122 26.12 -19.13 34.12
CA ASP A 122 27.37 -19.63 34.73
C ASP A 122 28.51 -18.62 34.62
N ILE A 123 28.68 -18.00 33.45
CA ILE A 123 29.71 -16.98 33.21
C ILE A 123 29.37 -15.69 33.98
N LYS A 124 28.11 -15.22 33.98
CA LYS A 124 27.66 -14.08 34.81
C LYS A 124 27.99 -14.31 36.29
N ASN A 125 27.73 -15.51 36.81
CA ASN A 125 28.01 -15.88 38.20
C ASN A 125 29.53 -15.86 38.50
N TYR A 126 30.36 -16.35 37.58
CA TYR A 126 31.82 -16.26 37.68
C TYR A 126 32.33 -14.81 37.69
N VAL A 127 31.81 -13.97 36.80
CA VAL A 127 32.20 -12.54 36.70
C VAL A 127 31.76 -11.78 37.95
N TYR A 128 30.54 -12.00 38.43
CA TYR A 128 30.00 -11.42 39.66
C TYR A 128 30.90 -11.71 40.87
N GLU A 129 31.21 -13.00 41.10
CA GLU A 129 32.11 -13.41 42.19
C GLU A 129 33.54 -12.89 42.02
N SER A 130 34.01 -12.70 40.79
CA SER A 130 35.36 -12.17 40.51
C SER A 130 35.47 -10.66 40.75
N VAL A 131 34.46 -9.88 40.35
CA VAL A 131 34.36 -8.44 40.65
C VAL A 131 34.21 -8.21 42.16
N LYS A 132 33.41 -9.03 42.83
CA LYS A 132 33.24 -9.04 44.29
C LYS A 132 34.56 -9.33 45.03
N LYS A 133 35.40 -10.23 44.50
CA LYS A 133 36.76 -10.55 44.98
C LYS A 133 37.82 -9.49 44.62
N GLY A 134 37.49 -8.48 43.81
CA GLY A 134 38.40 -7.38 43.50
C GLY A 134 39.46 -7.67 42.43
N LYS A 135 39.33 -8.75 41.65
CA LYS A 135 40.17 -9.04 40.47
C LYS A 135 40.16 -7.88 39.46
N SER A 136 41.15 -7.77 38.57
CA SER A 136 41.13 -6.75 37.49
C SER A 136 40.14 -7.11 36.37
N ASN A 137 39.90 -6.21 35.40
CA ASN A 137 39.07 -6.53 34.24
C ASN A 137 39.78 -7.53 33.32
N ASP A 138 41.06 -7.31 33.11
CA ASP A 138 41.91 -8.09 32.22
C ASP A 138 42.08 -9.51 32.75
N GLU A 139 42.32 -9.69 34.06
CA GLU A 139 42.45 -11.00 34.71
C GLU A 139 41.16 -11.86 34.58
N ILE A 140 39.99 -11.22 34.64
CA ILE A 140 38.69 -11.89 34.42
C ILE A 140 38.54 -12.27 32.94
N THR A 141 38.97 -11.38 32.04
CA THR A 141 38.83 -11.52 30.59
C THR A 141 39.79 -12.58 30.04
N ASP A 142 41.05 -12.58 30.48
CA ASP A 142 42.08 -13.57 30.14
C ASP A 142 41.70 -14.97 30.63
N PHE A 143 41.13 -15.09 31.84
CA PHE A 143 40.59 -16.37 32.31
C PHE A 143 39.49 -16.89 31.38
N LEU A 144 38.56 -16.01 30.97
CA LEU A 144 37.49 -16.37 30.05
C LEU A 144 38.01 -16.69 28.63
N ILE A 145 38.97 -15.94 28.11
CA ILE A 145 39.66 -16.24 26.84
C ILE A 145 40.36 -17.60 26.91
N SER A 146 41.07 -17.91 28.01
CA SER A 146 41.80 -19.18 28.18
C SER A 146 40.87 -20.41 28.16
N ARG A 147 39.59 -20.23 28.50
CA ARG A 147 38.58 -21.30 28.62
C ARG A 147 37.57 -21.36 27.47
N TYR A 148 37.29 -20.23 26.83
CA TYR A 148 36.24 -20.10 25.80
C TYR A 148 36.75 -19.51 24.45
N GLY A 149 38.01 -19.10 24.38
CA GLY A 149 38.63 -18.49 23.20
C GLY A 149 38.33 -16.99 23.05
N LEU A 150 39.06 -16.33 22.15
CA LEU A 150 38.96 -14.88 21.89
C LEU A 150 37.56 -14.40 21.49
N PHE A 151 36.70 -15.30 20.97
CA PHE A 151 35.31 -15.02 20.59
C PHE A 151 34.40 -14.58 21.75
N ILE A 152 34.87 -14.67 23.01
CA ILE A 152 34.13 -14.18 24.18
C ILE A 152 34.17 -12.65 24.35
N VAL A 153 35.11 -11.95 23.69
CA VAL A 153 35.26 -10.48 23.79
C VAL A 153 34.71 -9.79 22.55
N TYR A 154 34.01 -8.67 22.72
CA TYR A 154 33.51 -7.84 21.63
C TYR A 154 34.46 -6.66 21.33
N ASP A 155 34.99 -6.60 20.10
CA ASP A 155 35.84 -5.50 19.60
C ASP A 155 35.11 -4.75 18.46
N PRO A 156 34.26 -3.76 18.77
CA PRO A 156 33.29 -3.18 17.81
C PRO A 156 33.91 -2.15 16.84
N LYS A 157 34.91 -2.56 16.04
CA LYS A 157 35.59 -1.73 15.01
C LYS A 157 34.76 -1.53 13.73
N VAL A 158 33.46 -1.24 13.86
CA VAL A 158 32.48 -1.25 12.75
C VAL A 158 32.27 0.10 12.05
N ILE A 159 32.90 1.19 12.52
CA ILE A 159 32.69 2.56 12.01
C ILE A 159 32.85 2.67 10.48
N TRP A 160 33.86 2.00 9.91
CA TRP A 160 34.16 2.05 8.48
C TRP A 160 33.05 1.46 7.58
N LEU A 161 32.27 0.51 8.09
CA LEU A 161 31.26 -0.21 7.30
C LEU A 161 30.07 0.69 6.92
N TRP A 162 29.80 1.73 7.73
CA TRP A 162 28.67 2.65 7.53
C TRP A 162 28.92 3.74 6.48
N LEU A 163 30.17 3.91 6.01
CA LEU A 163 30.51 4.87 4.96
C LEU A 163 29.85 4.52 3.62
N LEU A 164 29.76 3.23 3.29
CA LEU A 164 29.19 2.78 2.01
C LEU A 164 27.67 3.06 1.89
N PRO A 165 26.82 2.70 2.88
CA PRO A 165 25.41 3.12 2.89
C PRO A 165 25.23 4.64 2.79
N LEU A 166 26.02 5.42 3.54
CA LEU A 166 25.95 6.88 3.55
C LEU A 166 26.23 7.47 2.16
N LEU A 167 27.26 6.96 1.48
CA LEU A 167 27.67 7.42 0.15
C LEU A 167 26.62 7.07 -0.91
N ILE A 168 26.00 5.88 -0.83
CA ILE A 168 24.88 5.49 -1.72
C ILE A 168 23.67 6.42 -1.53
N VAL A 169 23.30 6.74 -0.28
CA VAL A 169 22.17 7.64 0.01
C VAL A 169 22.44 9.07 -0.49
N LEU A 170 23.64 9.61 -0.25
CA LEU A 170 24.04 10.92 -0.79
C LEU A 170 24.03 10.93 -2.32
N GLY A 171 24.62 9.91 -2.95
CA GLY A 171 24.68 9.78 -4.40
C GLY A 171 23.28 9.72 -5.05
N GLY A 172 22.40 8.87 -4.51
CA GLY A 172 21.01 8.74 -4.98
C GLY A 172 20.19 10.03 -4.78
N PHE A 173 20.37 10.72 -3.65
CA PHE A 173 19.71 12.00 -3.38
C PHE A 173 20.17 13.08 -4.38
N ILE A 174 21.49 13.24 -4.55
CA ILE A 174 22.07 14.22 -5.49
C ILE A 174 21.66 13.91 -6.93
N TRP A 175 21.67 12.64 -7.34
CA TRP A 175 21.22 12.22 -8.67
C TRP A 175 19.75 12.58 -8.90
N THR A 176 18.87 12.25 -7.95
CA THR A 176 17.43 12.54 -8.03
C THR A 176 17.18 14.04 -8.11
N VAL A 177 17.77 14.85 -7.22
CA VAL A 177 17.62 16.32 -7.24
C VAL A 177 18.13 16.94 -8.55
N ARG A 178 19.17 16.38 -9.18
CA ARG A 178 19.69 16.84 -10.47
C ARG A 178 18.91 16.32 -11.69
N HIS A 179 17.95 15.40 -11.52
CA HIS A 179 17.20 14.77 -12.61
C HIS A 179 15.68 14.95 -12.51
N ILE A 180 15.16 15.56 -11.43
CA ILE A 180 13.80 16.13 -11.42
C ILE A 180 13.76 17.32 -12.38
N LYS A 181 13.51 17.03 -13.66
CA LYS A 181 12.92 18.00 -14.59
C LYS A 181 11.43 18.04 -14.32
N SER A 182 10.94 19.14 -13.75
CA SER A 182 9.51 19.41 -13.71
C SER A 182 9.05 19.85 -15.09
N GLU A 183 8.69 18.91 -15.95
CA GLU A 183 7.99 19.23 -17.20
C GLU A 183 6.55 19.67 -16.84
N PRO A 184 6.16 20.92 -17.10
CA PRO A 184 4.78 21.35 -16.87
C PRO A 184 3.89 20.66 -17.90
N VAL A 185 2.84 19.97 -17.45
CA VAL A 185 1.90 19.30 -18.35
C VAL A 185 1.13 20.37 -19.15
N THR A 186 1.61 20.65 -20.35
CA THR A 186 1.09 21.69 -21.25
C THR A 186 -0.23 21.24 -21.87
N VAL A 187 -1.33 21.70 -21.25
CA VAL A 187 -2.71 21.49 -21.76
C VAL A 187 -2.86 21.98 -23.21
N ALA A 188 -2.06 22.98 -23.62
CA ALA A 188 -2.02 23.53 -24.98
C ALA A 188 -1.77 22.46 -26.06
N ASP A 189 -0.84 21.53 -25.87
CA ASP A 189 -0.49 20.52 -26.88
C ASP A 189 -1.59 19.48 -27.08
N ASN A 190 -2.52 19.37 -26.12
CA ASN A 190 -3.62 18.42 -26.13
C ASN A 190 -4.91 18.99 -26.75
N LEU A 191 -5.03 20.32 -26.91
CA LEU A 191 -6.19 20.96 -27.54
C LEU A 191 -6.57 20.37 -28.92
N PRO A 192 -5.65 20.21 -29.90
CA PRO A 192 -6.02 19.67 -31.21
C PRO A 192 -6.51 18.22 -31.12
N HIS A 193 -5.91 17.39 -30.26
CA HIS A 193 -6.32 16.00 -30.11
C HIS A 193 -7.73 15.88 -29.50
N MET A 194 -8.08 16.76 -28.55
CA MET A 194 -9.42 16.77 -27.94
C MET A 194 -10.50 17.24 -28.94
N ALA A 195 -10.17 18.19 -29.83
CA ALA A 195 -11.09 18.64 -30.87
C ALA A 195 -11.41 17.52 -31.89
N ASP A 196 -10.38 16.77 -32.32
CA ASP A 196 -10.52 15.69 -33.30
C ASP A 196 -11.39 14.52 -32.76
N LEU A 197 -11.21 14.16 -31.48
CA LEU A 197 -12.03 13.16 -30.79
C LEU A 197 -13.52 13.55 -30.69
N ILE A 198 -13.83 14.85 -30.60
CA ILE A 198 -15.21 15.35 -30.61
C ILE A 198 -15.80 15.22 -32.02
N ALA A 199 -15.05 15.60 -33.07
CA ALA A 199 -15.50 15.52 -34.45
C ALA A 199 -15.78 14.07 -34.90
N GLU A 200 -14.89 13.13 -34.59
CA GLU A 200 -15.07 11.70 -34.86
C GLU A 200 -16.34 11.15 -34.19
N HIS A 201 -16.61 11.56 -32.94
CA HIS A 201 -17.81 11.14 -32.21
C HIS A 201 -19.11 11.68 -32.83
N GLU A 202 -19.13 12.94 -33.28
CA GLU A 202 -20.29 13.52 -33.98
C GLU A 202 -20.53 12.84 -35.34
N TYR A 203 -19.48 12.64 -36.15
CA TYR A 203 -19.57 11.93 -37.43
C TYR A 203 -20.13 10.50 -37.27
N ASN A 204 -19.64 9.76 -36.27
CA ASN A 204 -20.07 8.40 -35.97
C ASN A 204 -21.54 8.33 -35.50
N LYS A 205 -21.98 9.31 -34.68
CA LYS A 205 -23.38 9.49 -34.26
C LYS A 205 -24.29 9.72 -35.48
N ASP A 206 -23.90 10.60 -36.39
CA ASP A 206 -24.68 10.95 -37.57
C ASP A 206 -24.81 9.76 -38.56
N LYS A 207 -23.71 9.02 -38.76
CA LYS A 207 -23.65 7.78 -39.54
C LYS A 207 -24.59 6.70 -38.99
N LYS A 208 -24.71 6.56 -37.67
CA LYS A 208 -25.66 5.66 -37.00
C LYS A 208 -27.12 6.06 -37.24
N CYS A 209 -27.44 7.35 -37.17
CA CYS A 209 -28.81 7.84 -37.44
C CYS A 209 -29.24 7.59 -38.89
N ARG A 210 -28.36 7.84 -39.87
CA ARG A 210 -28.63 7.54 -41.30
C ARG A 210 -28.85 6.04 -41.53
N ALA A 211 -28.01 5.20 -40.93
CA ALA A 211 -28.16 3.73 -41.00
C ALA A 211 -29.47 3.21 -40.36
N GLN A 212 -29.95 3.86 -39.29
CA GLN A 212 -31.26 3.53 -38.70
C GLN A 212 -32.43 3.92 -39.62
N LYS A 213 -32.39 5.09 -40.26
CA LYS A 213 -33.45 5.54 -41.19
C LYS A 213 -33.66 4.52 -42.32
N HIS A 214 -32.59 4.11 -43.02
CA HIS A 214 -32.69 3.13 -44.10
C HIS A 214 -33.10 1.71 -43.63
N ARG A 215 -32.96 1.37 -42.34
CA ARG A 215 -33.52 0.12 -41.77
C ARG A 215 -35.02 0.21 -41.49
N GLN A 216 -35.58 1.40 -41.30
CA GLN A 216 -37.02 1.62 -41.20
C GLN A 216 -37.68 1.65 -42.59
N GLU A 217 -37.03 2.33 -43.54
CA GLU A 217 -37.40 2.45 -44.95
C GLU A 217 -37.40 1.12 -45.72
N LYS A 218 -36.73 0.08 -45.19
CA LYS A 218 -36.79 -1.32 -45.66
C LYS A 218 -37.72 -2.24 -44.85
N ARG A 219 -38.56 -1.67 -43.98
CA ARG A 219 -39.58 -2.39 -43.18
C ARG A 219 -41.00 -1.85 -43.38
N SER A 220 -41.15 -0.81 -44.21
CA SER A 220 -42.38 -0.24 -44.73
C SER A 220 -42.60 -0.72 -46.17
#